data_AF-A0A9X9S244-F1
#
_entry.id   AF-A0A9X9S244-F1
#
_cell.length_a   1.000
_cell.length_b   1.000
_cell.length_c   1.000
_cell.angle_alpha   90.00
_cell.angle_beta   90.00
_cell.angle_gamma   90.00
#
_symmetry.space_group_name_H-M   'P 1'
#
loop_
_entity.id
_entity.type
_entity.pdbx_description
1 polymer ?
#
loop_
_entity_poly.entity_id
_entity_poly.type
_entity_poly.pdbx_seq_one_letter_code
_entity_poly.pdbx_strand_id
1 'polypeptide(L)'
;MGVSDGGERTMSEKGPICPECGNPLPEGMTGLCPACSTWKESALPPPQKNVHAAVVLSFFFPGFGQVYNGQYKKGILVLVATIFGLYFFLVPGIVILVAGVYDAYRTAQRQNAGILPYCDMHVYHVVLYAALFIIVWFAAMSVSSVFMMP
;
A
#
# COMPACT_ATOMS: atom_id res chain seq x y z
N MET A 1 -10.87 28.36 43.01
CA MET A 1 -12.22 27.75 42.88
C MET A 1 -12.69 28.05 41.46
N GLY A 2 -12.95 27.16 40.51
CA GLY A 2 -12.94 25.71 40.32
C GLY A 2 -13.34 25.54 38.83
N VAL A 3 -12.47 24.98 37.97
CA VAL A 3 -12.47 23.59 37.47
C VAL A 3 -13.64 23.27 36.51
N SER A 4 -13.23 22.97 35.27
CA SER A 4 -13.76 22.00 34.27
C SER A 4 -15.12 22.21 33.61
N ASP A 5 -15.14 22.09 32.28
CA ASP A 5 -15.50 20.79 31.67
C ASP A 5 -15.06 20.71 30.20
N GLY A 6 -14.14 19.78 29.94
CA GLY A 6 -13.68 19.39 28.61
C GLY A 6 -14.45 18.17 28.15
N GLY A 7 -15.17 18.34 27.05
CA GLY A 7 -16.08 17.36 26.46
C GLY A 7 -15.47 15.99 26.21
N GLU A 8 -16.28 14.99 26.52
CA GLU A 8 -16.08 13.56 26.43
C GLU A 8 -15.64 13.11 25.02
N ARG A 9 -14.52 12.37 24.96
CA ARG A 9 -14.16 11.54 23.81
C ARG A 9 -14.63 10.12 24.09
N THR A 10 -15.56 9.64 23.26
CA THR A 10 -16.13 8.30 23.30
C THR A 10 -15.05 7.23 23.08
N MET A 11 -15.03 6.26 23.99
CA MET A 11 -14.14 5.10 24.02
C MET A 11 -14.41 4.12 22.86
N SER A 12 -13.32 3.63 22.25
CA SER A 12 -13.16 2.28 21.72
C SER A 12 -11.65 1.97 21.75
N GLU A 13 -11.09 0.94 22.38
CA GLU A 13 -11.51 -0.01 23.42
C GLU A 13 -10.17 -0.62 23.91
N LYS A 14 -9.71 -0.24 25.11
CA LYS A 14 -8.40 -0.60 25.73
C LYS A 14 -7.17 -0.47 24.81
N GLY A 15 -6.68 0.77 24.65
CA GLY A 15 -5.33 1.02 24.16
C GLY A 15 -4.26 0.28 24.97
N PRO A 16 -3.08 0.01 24.38
CA PRO A 16 -2.04 -0.78 25.03
C PRO A 16 -1.62 -0.18 26.37
N ILE A 17 -1.52 -1.03 27.40
CA ILE A 17 -1.10 -0.64 28.75
C ILE A 17 0.42 -0.72 28.82
N CYS A 18 1.06 0.17 29.59
CA CYS A 18 2.49 0.06 29.89
C CYS A 18 2.74 -1.12 30.86
N PRO A 19 3.60 -2.11 30.53
CA PRO A 19 3.87 -3.25 31.42
C PRO A 19 4.66 -2.84 32.68
N GLU A 20 5.42 -1.74 32.61
CA GLU A 20 6.24 -1.25 33.73
C GLU A 20 5.42 -0.48 34.77
N CYS A 21 4.48 0.37 34.34
CA CYS A 21 3.75 1.27 35.24
C CYS A 21 2.24 1.11 35.25
N GLY A 22 1.66 0.31 34.35
CA GLY A 22 0.23 0.05 34.31
C GLY A 22 -0.64 1.19 33.76
N ASN A 23 -0.04 2.32 33.35
CA ASN A 23 -0.80 3.44 32.77
C ASN A 23 -1.17 3.20 31.30
N PRO A 24 -2.34 3.70 30.84
CA PRO A 24 -2.74 3.61 29.45
C PRO A 24 -1.82 4.46 28.56
N LEU A 25 -1.44 3.94 27.40
CA LEU A 25 -0.61 4.65 26.44
C LEU A 25 -1.46 5.40 25.41
N PRO A 26 -1.07 6.62 25.01
CA PRO A 26 -1.72 7.32 23.92
C PRO A 26 -1.51 6.54 22.61
N GLU A 27 -2.56 6.49 21.78
CA GLU A 27 -2.53 5.82 20.48
C GLU A 27 -1.52 6.50 19.54
N GLY A 28 -0.67 5.71 18.86
CA GLY A 28 0.29 6.19 17.87
C GLY A 28 1.54 6.87 18.46
N MET A 29 1.79 6.72 19.76
CA MET A 29 2.96 7.28 20.43
C MET A 29 4.26 6.54 20.10
N THR A 30 5.16 7.12 19.30
CA THR A 30 6.55 6.66 19.22
C THR A 30 7.40 7.46 20.20
N GLY A 31 7.92 6.83 21.26
CA GLY A 31 8.81 7.53 22.20
C GLY A 31 8.79 7.00 23.63
N LEU A 32 9.15 7.87 24.58
CA LEU A 32 9.15 7.56 26.00
C LEU A 32 7.72 7.61 26.57
N CYS A 33 7.35 6.65 27.40
CA CYS A 33 6.10 6.70 28.17
C CYS A 33 6.04 8.02 28.98
N PRO A 34 4.94 8.81 28.92
CA PRO A 34 4.88 10.10 29.60
C PRO A 34 4.79 9.97 31.13
N ALA A 35 4.44 8.78 31.64
CA ALA A 35 4.32 8.52 33.06
C ALA A 35 5.61 7.99 33.71
N CYS A 36 6.30 7.06 33.05
CA CYS A 36 7.48 6.38 33.63
C CYS A 36 8.75 6.47 32.77
N SER A 37 8.72 7.26 31.69
CA SER A 37 9.87 7.58 30.82
C SER A 37 10.64 6.39 30.24
N THR A 38 10.07 5.19 30.22
CA THR A 38 10.64 4.04 29.51
C THR A 38 10.35 4.14 28.02
N TRP A 39 11.35 3.81 27.19
CA TRP A 39 11.18 3.76 25.73
C TRP A 39 10.22 2.63 25.37
N LYS A 40 9.17 2.97 24.62
CA LYS A 40 8.29 1.98 24.02
C LYS A 40 7.97 2.39 22.59
N GLU A 41 8.23 1.49 21.66
CA GLU A 41 7.60 1.55 20.35
C GLU A 41 6.11 1.24 20.59
N SER A 42 5.23 2.24 20.47
CA SER A 42 3.81 1.88 20.38
C SER A 42 3.65 1.10 19.08
N ALA A 43 3.45 -0.21 19.22
CA ALA A 43 2.84 -1.00 18.18
C ALA A 43 1.35 -0.65 18.19
N LEU A 44 1.00 0.59 17.83
CA LEU A 44 -0.32 0.75 17.24
C LEU A 44 -0.29 -0.11 15.97
N PRO A 45 -1.17 -1.10 15.82
CA PRO A 45 -1.17 -1.91 14.62
C PRO A 45 -1.25 -0.96 13.42
N PRO A 46 -0.33 -1.05 12.45
CA PRO A 46 -0.35 -0.16 11.31
C PRO A 46 -1.73 -0.21 10.65
N PRO A 47 -2.23 0.91 10.09
CA PRO A 47 -3.52 0.94 9.43
C PRO A 47 -3.60 -0.20 8.41
N GLN A 48 -4.62 -1.05 8.55
CA GLN A 48 -4.73 -2.23 7.70
C GLN A 48 -5.12 -1.83 6.28
N LYS A 49 -4.38 -2.34 5.31
CA LYS A 49 -4.65 -2.17 3.88
C LYS A 49 -5.73 -3.13 3.42
N ASN A 50 -6.62 -2.66 2.55
CA ASN A 50 -7.65 -3.49 1.95
C ASN A 50 -7.05 -4.40 0.87
N VAL A 51 -6.73 -5.64 1.25
CA VAL A 51 -6.08 -6.64 0.40
C VAL A 51 -6.87 -6.89 -0.89
N HIS A 52 -8.20 -6.95 -0.80
CA HIS A 52 -9.07 -7.15 -1.96
C HIS A 52 -8.97 -6.01 -2.98
N ALA A 53 -8.85 -4.76 -2.51
CA ALA A 53 -8.68 -3.61 -3.39
C ALA A 53 -7.35 -3.70 -4.15
N ALA A 54 -6.26 -4.10 -3.49
CA ALA A 54 -4.95 -4.27 -4.12
C ALA A 54 -4.94 -5.36 -5.22
N VAL A 55 -5.70 -6.45 -5.00
CA VAL A 55 -5.84 -7.55 -5.97
C VAL A 55 -6.66 -7.11 -7.18
N VAL A 56 -7.84 -6.53 -6.96
CA VAL A 56 -8.73 -6.07 -8.05
C VAL A 56 -8.02 -5.01 -8.88
N LEU A 57 -7.34 -4.04 -8.25
CA LEU A 57 -6.57 -3.04 -8.98
C LEU A 57 -5.45 -3.66 -9.81
N SER A 58 -4.72 -4.66 -9.29
CA SER A 58 -3.62 -5.30 -10.02
C SER A 58 -4.09 -6.17 -11.19
N PHE A 59 -5.29 -6.73 -11.10
CA PHE A 59 -5.88 -7.54 -12.16
C PHE A 59 -6.29 -6.70 -13.37
N PHE A 60 -6.96 -5.56 -13.13
CA PHE A 60 -7.37 -4.65 -14.20
C PHE A 60 -6.21 -3.79 -14.72
N PHE A 61 -5.27 -3.43 -13.85
CA PHE A 61 -4.12 -2.61 -14.20
C PHE A 61 -2.83 -3.23 -13.63
N PRO A 62 -2.00 -3.87 -14.47
CA PRO A 62 -0.77 -4.51 -13.99
C PRO A 62 0.09 -3.49 -13.25
N GLY A 63 0.62 -3.89 -12.09
CA GLY A 63 1.52 -3.09 -11.23
C GLY A 63 0.83 -2.13 -10.24
N PHE A 64 -0.47 -1.87 -10.34
CA PHE A 64 -1.15 -0.91 -9.43
C PHE A 64 -1.18 -1.37 -7.97
N GLY A 65 -1.37 -2.65 -7.66
CA GLY A 65 -1.37 -3.12 -6.27
C GLY A 65 -0.01 -2.98 -5.59
N GLN A 66 1.08 -2.98 -6.35
CA GLN A 66 2.41 -2.70 -5.80
C GLN A 66 2.57 -1.21 -5.48
N VAL A 67 2.02 -0.32 -6.32
CA VAL A 67 1.94 1.13 -6.01
C VAL A 67 1.07 1.37 -4.77
N TYR A 68 -0.07 0.67 -4.66
CA TYR A 68 -0.94 0.72 -3.47
C TYR A 68 -0.21 0.23 -2.20
N ASN A 69 0.65 -0.78 -2.33
CA ASN A 69 1.47 -1.25 -1.22
C ASN A 69 2.65 -0.32 -0.86
N GLY A 70 2.82 0.80 -1.57
CA GLY A 70 3.94 1.74 -1.38
C GLY A 70 5.23 1.31 -2.10
N GLN A 71 5.17 0.28 -2.95
CA GLN A 71 6.30 -0.29 -3.68
C GLN A 71 6.32 0.19 -5.14
N TYR A 72 6.40 1.51 -5.33
CA TYR A 72 6.33 2.17 -6.65
C TYR A 72 7.31 1.59 -7.68
N LYS A 73 8.58 1.39 -7.29
CA LYS A 73 9.62 0.85 -8.19
C LYS A 73 9.25 -0.53 -8.73
N LYS A 74 8.70 -1.39 -7.89
CA LYS A 74 8.27 -2.72 -8.34
C LYS A 74 7.03 -2.62 -9.24
N GLY A 75 6.09 -1.74 -8.90
CA GLY A 75 4.91 -1.48 -9.73
C GLY A 75 5.25 -1.10 -11.17
N ILE A 76 6.21 -0.19 -11.37
CA ILE A 76 6.71 0.15 -12.72
C ILE A 76 7.32 -1.07 -13.40
N LEU A 77 8.15 -1.84 -12.70
CA LEU A 77 8.82 -3.00 -13.28
C LEU A 77 7.81 -4.05 -13.76
N VAL A 78 6.77 -4.33 -12.96
CA VAL A 78 5.70 -5.25 -13.35
C VAL A 78 4.86 -4.69 -14.49
N LEU A 79 4.58 -3.39 -14.52
CA LEU A 79 3.89 -2.77 -15.64
C LEU A 79 4.65 -2.97 -16.96
N VAL A 80 5.93 -2.58 -16.98
CA VAL A 80 6.78 -2.69 -18.17
C VAL A 80 6.91 -4.16 -18.57
N ALA A 81 7.26 -5.04 -17.64
CA ALA A 81 7.44 -6.46 -17.93
C ALA A 81 6.15 -7.13 -18.45
N THR A 82 4.99 -6.74 -17.91
CA THR A 82 3.69 -7.27 -18.38
C THR A 82 3.34 -6.75 -19.77
N ILE A 83 3.60 -5.48 -20.08
CA ILE A 83 3.28 -4.90 -21.39
C ILE A 83 4.20 -5.48 -22.47
N PHE A 84 5.51 -5.51 -22.22
CA PHE A 84 6.46 -6.16 -23.14
C PHE A 84 6.18 -7.66 -23.27
N GLY A 85 5.86 -8.32 -22.16
CA GLY A 85 5.44 -9.71 -22.14
C GLY A 85 4.23 -9.93 -23.03
N LEU A 86 3.10 -9.26 -22.76
CA LEU A 86 1.86 -9.45 -23.53
C LEU A 86 2.01 -9.05 -25.01
N TYR A 87 2.82 -8.04 -25.32
CA TYR A 87 2.98 -7.54 -26.69
C TYR A 87 3.88 -8.42 -27.56
N PHE A 88 4.99 -8.92 -27.02
CA PHE A 88 5.94 -9.76 -27.77
C PHE A 88 5.73 -11.26 -27.56
N PHE A 89 5.28 -11.67 -26.36
CA PHE A 89 5.19 -13.07 -25.93
C PHE A 89 4.00 -13.30 -24.97
N LEU A 90 2.81 -13.55 -25.54
CA LEU A 90 1.55 -13.68 -24.80
C LEU A 90 1.63 -14.54 -23.52
N VAL A 91 2.25 -15.73 -23.60
CA VAL A 91 2.33 -16.66 -22.47
C VAL A 91 3.19 -16.11 -21.31
N PRO A 92 4.46 -15.69 -21.52
CA PRO A 92 5.23 -14.97 -20.50
C PRO A 92 4.52 -13.74 -19.92
N GLY A 93 3.80 -12.97 -20.75
CA GLY A 93 3.04 -11.80 -20.29
C GLY A 93 1.97 -12.14 -19.26
N ILE A 94 1.19 -13.20 -19.52
CA ILE A 94 0.16 -13.69 -18.58
C ILE A 94 0.79 -14.19 -17.28
N VAL A 95 1.92 -14.91 -17.36
CA VAL A 95 2.64 -15.40 -16.17
C VAL A 95 3.08 -14.23 -15.28
N ILE A 96 3.66 -13.18 -15.87
CA ILE A 96 4.10 -11.98 -15.14
C ILE A 96 2.92 -11.26 -14.50
N LEU A 97 1.78 -11.16 -15.20
CA LEU A 97 0.57 -10.55 -14.66
C LEU A 97 0.07 -11.29 -13.41
N VAL A 98 -0.07 -12.61 -13.49
CA VAL A 98 -0.51 -13.44 -12.36
C VAL A 98 0.49 -13.37 -11.19
N ALA A 99 1.79 -13.44 -11.49
CA ALA A 99 2.83 -13.30 -10.47
C ALA A 99 2.78 -11.91 -9.79
N GLY A 100 2.54 -10.86 -10.56
CA GLY A 100 2.40 -9.49 -10.05
C GLY A 100 1.20 -9.31 -9.13
N VAL A 101 0.06 -9.93 -9.45
CA VAL A 101 -1.14 -9.96 -8.59
C VAL A 101 -0.86 -10.71 -7.29
N TYR A 102 -0.23 -11.88 -7.37
CA TYR A 102 0.12 -12.67 -6.19
C TYR A 102 1.12 -11.95 -5.27
N ASP A 103 2.13 -11.28 -5.83
CA ASP A 103 3.09 -10.49 -5.05
C ASP A 103 2.42 -9.30 -4.34
N ALA A 104 1.49 -8.62 -5.01
CA ALA A 104 0.70 -7.54 -4.40
C ALA A 104 -0.18 -8.06 -3.25
N TYR A 105 -0.85 -9.20 -3.43
CA TYR A 105 -1.64 -9.85 -2.38
C TYR A 105 -0.79 -10.20 -1.15
N ARG A 106 0.31 -10.92 -1.37
CA ARG A 106 1.19 -11.39 -0.28
C ARG A 106 1.84 -10.22 0.46
N THR A 107 2.18 -9.16 -0.26
CA THR A 107 2.75 -7.95 0.33
C THR A 107 1.74 -7.22 1.22
N ALA A 108 0.50 -7.04 0.75
CA ALA A 108 -0.56 -6.40 1.55
C ALA A 108 -0.86 -7.21 2.82
N GLN A 109 -0.92 -8.54 2.72
CA GLN A 109 -1.13 -9.43 3.87
C GLN A 109 0.01 -9.34 4.89
N ARG A 110 1.28 -9.30 4.42
CA ARG A 110 2.45 -9.16 5.29
C ARG A 110 2.54 -7.80 5.97
N GLN A 111 2.11 -6.73 5.29
CA GLN A 111 2.01 -5.39 5.90
C GLN A 111 0.92 -5.36 6.98
N ASN A 112 -0.25 -5.96 6.71
CA ASN A 112 -1.32 -6.08 7.70
C ASN A 112 -0.93 -6.97 8.90
N ALA A 113 -0.08 -7.98 8.68
CA ALA A 113 0.46 -8.83 9.73
C ALA A 113 1.61 -8.19 10.53
N GLY A 114 2.02 -6.96 10.22
CA GLY A 114 3.12 -6.26 10.90
C GLY A 114 4.52 -6.82 10.60
N ILE A 115 4.66 -7.71 9.61
CA ILE A 115 5.94 -8.32 9.22
C ILE A 115 6.78 -7.35 8.37
N LEU A 116 6.12 -6.52 7.57
CA LEU A 116 6.76 -5.50 6.72
C LEU A 116 6.37 -4.11 7.21
N PRO A 117 7.29 -3.13 7.15
CA PRO A 117 6.97 -1.75 7.49
C PRO A 117 5.86 -1.22 6.58
N TYR A 118 4.93 -0.49 7.18
CA TYR A 118 3.89 0.21 6.45
C TYR A 118 4.51 1.38 5.69
N CYS A 119 4.45 1.32 4.36
CA CYS A 119 4.86 2.42 3.50
C CYS A 119 3.62 3.20 3.09
N ASP A 120 3.60 4.47 3.47
CA ASP A 120 2.58 5.42 3.03
C ASP A 120 2.62 5.59 1.52
N MET A 121 1.42 5.58 0.96
CA MET A 121 1.20 5.78 -0.46
C MET A 121 1.01 7.28 -0.70
N HIS A 122 2.10 7.94 -1.10
CA HIS A 122 2.04 9.33 -1.45
C HIS A 122 1.25 9.52 -2.76
N VAL A 123 0.30 10.46 -2.76
CA VAL A 123 -0.63 10.70 -3.89
C VAL A 123 0.09 10.96 -5.22
N TYR A 124 1.24 11.65 -5.22
CA TYR A 124 1.98 11.92 -6.47
C TYR A 124 2.46 10.63 -7.17
N HIS A 125 2.78 9.57 -6.43
CA HIS A 125 3.20 8.31 -7.04
C HIS A 125 2.05 7.66 -7.81
N VAL A 126 0.83 7.75 -7.28
CA VAL A 126 -0.38 7.24 -7.93
C VAL A 126 -0.69 8.06 -9.19
N VAL A 127 -0.64 9.40 -9.09
CA VAL A 127 -0.90 10.29 -10.22
C VAL A 127 0.14 10.08 -11.33
N LEU A 128 1.43 10.03 -10.98
CA LEU A 128 2.51 9.80 -11.94
C LEU A 128 2.37 8.44 -12.63
N TYR A 129 2.02 7.41 -11.85
CA TYR A 129 1.80 6.08 -12.39
C TYR A 129 0.60 6.02 -13.35
N ALA A 130 -0.51 6.65 -12.99
CA ALA A 130 -1.70 6.73 -13.85
C ALA A 130 -1.39 7.47 -15.16
N ALA A 131 -0.67 8.59 -15.10
CA ALA A 131 -0.23 9.32 -16.29
C ALA A 131 0.66 8.46 -17.19
N LEU A 132 1.64 7.75 -16.61
CA LEU A 132 2.52 6.84 -17.35
C LEU A 132 1.72 5.69 -17.98
N PHE A 133 0.76 5.10 -17.27
CA PHE A 133 -0.10 4.06 -17.82
C PHE A 133 -0.89 4.54 -19.05
N ILE A 134 -1.48 5.74 -18.97
CA ILE A 134 -2.22 6.36 -20.07
C ILE A 134 -1.30 6.57 -21.28
N ILE A 135 -0.11 7.12 -21.08
CA ILE A 135 0.88 7.36 -22.15
C ILE A 135 1.26 6.03 -22.84
N VAL A 136 1.56 5.00 -22.05
CA VAL A 136 1.95 3.69 -22.60
C VAL A 136 0.79 3.04 -23.35
N TRP A 137 -0.43 3.17 -22.85
CA TRP A 137 -1.62 2.64 -23.51
C TRP A 137 -1.86 3.32 -24.87
N PHE A 138 -1.78 4.66 -24.94
CA PHE A 138 -1.87 5.39 -26.21
C PHE A 138 -0.74 5.02 -27.18
N ALA A 139 0.49 4.86 -26.69
CA ALA A 139 1.61 4.41 -27.52
C ALA A 139 1.38 2.99 -28.06
N ALA A 140 0.85 2.07 -27.26
CA ALA A 140 0.51 0.72 -27.72
C ALA A 140 -0.61 0.74 -28.79
N MET A 141 -1.62 1.60 -28.61
CA MET A 141 -2.69 1.77 -29.61
C MET A 141 -2.16 2.36 -30.93
N SER A 142 -1.28 3.35 -30.88
CA SER A 142 -0.72 3.97 -32.09
C SER A 142 0.11 2.96 -32.90
N VAL A 143 0.99 2.19 -32.24
CA VAL A 143 1.77 1.14 -32.91
C VAL A 143 0.85 0.08 -33.53
N SER A 144 -0.18 -0.34 -32.79
CA SER A 144 -1.15 -1.33 -33.30
C SER A 144 -1.90 -0.81 -34.54
N SER A 145 -2.27 0.48 -34.54
CA SER A 145 -2.94 1.10 -35.69
C SER A 145 -2.05 1.18 -36.93
N VAL A 146 -0.75 1.45 -36.77
CA VAL A 146 0.23 1.45 -37.87
C VAL A 146 0.39 0.05 -38.46
N PHE A 147 0.43 -0.98 -37.62
CA PHE A 147 0.52 -2.37 -38.08
C PHE A 147 -0.76 -2.88 -38.77
N MET A 148 -1.89 -2.25 -38.48
CA MET A 148 -3.24 -2.62 -38.94
C MET A 148 -3.71 -1.78 -40.15
N MET A 149 -2.85 -0.91 -40.69
CA MET A 149 -3.02 -0.25 -41.98
C MET A 149 -2.26 -1.07 -43.05
N PRO A 150 -2.92 -2.03 -43.73
CA PRO A 150 -2.33 -2.74 -44.88
C PRO A 150 -2.21 -1.87 -46.12
#